data_AF-A0A446B9D5-F1
#
_entry.id   AF-A0A446B9D5-F1
#
_cell.length_a   1.000
_cell.length_b   1.000
_cell.length_c   1.000
_cell.angle_alpha   90.00
_cell.angle_beta   90.00
_cell.angle_gamma   90.00
#
_symmetry.space_group_name_H-M   'P 1'
#
loop_
_entity.id
_entity.type
_entity.pdbx_description
1 polymer ?
#
loop_
_entity_poly.entity_id
_entity_poly.type
_entity_poly.pdbx_seq_one_letter_code
_entity_poly.pdbx_strand_id
1 'polypeptide(L)'
;MSVDSAPLDPPEAPGNTGNEPTHGGFSRFELELEFVQSLANPQYLNYLASRKLLTNPAFVAYLAYLQYWTRPPYLKYLTFPTASLKMLELLQQERFRQDIMSPDLAQAMMVEGMRAAVEWHREA
;
A
#
# COMPACT_ATOMS: atom_id res chain seq x y z
N MET A 1 -18.63 -12.68 -18.09
CA MET A 1 -17.18 -12.87 -17.91
C MET A 1 -16.96 -13.07 -16.42
N SER A 2 -16.83 -14.33 -15.99
CA SER A 2 -16.61 -14.66 -14.58
C SER A 2 -15.14 -14.41 -14.29
N VAL A 3 -14.83 -13.36 -13.54
CA VAL A 3 -13.49 -13.21 -12.95
C VAL A 3 -13.44 -14.16 -11.76
N ASP A 4 -12.79 -15.30 -11.98
CA ASP A 4 -12.58 -16.31 -10.95
C ASP A 4 -11.84 -15.64 -9.78
N SER A 5 -12.50 -15.55 -8.63
CA SER A 5 -11.96 -14.94 -7.41
C SER A 5 -11.12 -15.97 -6.65
N ALA A 6 -10.20 -16.62 -7.34
CA ALA A 6 -9.19 -17.45 -6.70
C ALA A 6 -8.26 -16.53 -5.87
N PRO A 7 -7.78 -16.98 -4.69
CA PRO A 7 -6.77 -16.22 -3.95
C PRO A 7 -5.56 -16.02 -4.87
N LEU A 8 -5.25 -14.76 -5.16
CA LEU A 8 -4.10 -14.42 -5.99
C LEU A 8 -2.84 -14.84 -5.22
N ASP A 9 -2.08 -15.78 -5.79
CA ASP A 9 -0.75 -16.07 -5.27
C ASP A 9 0.15 -14.82 -5.42
N PRO A 10 1.05 -14.57 -4.46
CA PRO A 10 2.03 -13.49 -4.57
C PRO A 10 2.88 -13.65 -5.84
N PRO A 11 3.22 -12.56 -6.54
CA PRO A 11 4.06 -12.62 -7.73
C PRO A 11 5.44 -13.17 -7.37
N GLU A 12 6.08 -13.80 -8.34
CA GLU A 12 7.46 -14.23 -8.18
C GLU A 12 8.40 -13.01 -8.08
N ALA A 13 9.53 -13.18 -7.40
CA ALA A 13 10.52 -12.13 -7.25
C ALA A 13 11.08 -11.68 -8.62
N PRO A 14 11.50 -10.41 -8.76
CA PRO A 14 12.05 -9.89 -10.01
C PRO A 14 13.24 -10.74 -10.45
N GLY A 15 13.10 -11.41 -11.60
CA GLY A 15 14.06 -12.38 -12.13
C GLY A 15 13.45 -13.67 -12.68
N ASN A 16 12.21 -14.02 -12.31
CA ASN A 16 11.51 -15.22 -12.81
C ASN A 16 10.22 -14.90 -13.62
N THR A 17 10.04 -13.63 -14.01
CA THR A 17 8.81 -13.07 -14.62
C THR A 17 8.51 -13.51 -16.06
N GLY A 18 9.14 -14.59 -16.55
CA GLY A 18 9.12 -15.00 -17.95
C GLY A 18 7.73 -15.31 -18.54
N ASN A 19 6.70 -15.46 -17.71
CA ASN A 19 5.34 -15.82 -18.12
C ASN A 19 4.22 -14.85 -17.68
N GLU A 20 4.52 -13.77 -16.95
CA GLU A 20 3.47 -12.82 -16.52
C GLU A 20 3.20 -11.74 -17.59
N PRO A 21 1.94 -11.40 -17.87
CA PRO A 21 1.61 -10.31 -18.78
C PRO A 21 2.09 -8.97 -18.21
N THR A 22 2.88 -8.24 -19.00
CA THR A 22 3.31 -6.89 -18.64
C THR A 22 2.22 -5.88 -18.97
N HIS A 23 2.09 -4.87 -18.11
CA HIS A 23 1.10 -3.79 -18.26
C HIS A 23 1.86 -2.49 -18.44
N GLY A 24 1.81 -1.92 -19.65
CA GLY A 24 2.57 -0.70 -19.96
C GLY A 24 4.09 -0.87 -19.83
N GLY A 25 4.61 -2.10 -19.95
CA GLY A 25 6.03 -2.41 -19.78
C GLY A 25 6.42 -2.83 -18.36
N PHE A 26 5.52 -2.75 -17.38
CA PHE A 26 5.78 -3.12 -15.99
C PHE A 26 5.18 -4.47 -15.64
N SER A 27 5.90 -5.23 -14.81
CA SER A 27 5.41 -6.46 -14.20
C SER A 27 4.38 -6.15 -13.11
N ARG A 28 3.56 -7.15 -12.76
CA ARG A 28 2.64 -7.05 -11.63
C ARG A 28 3.39 -6.73 -10.33
N PHE A 29 4.54 -7.36 -10.12
CA PHE A 29 5.41 -7.12 -8.97
C PHE A 29 5.79 -5.64 -8.83
N GLU A 30 6.24 -5.00 -9.92
CA GLU A 30 6.65 -3.59 -9.90
C GLU A 30 5.47 -2.65 -9.60
N LEU A 31 4.31 -2.92 -10.21
CA LEU A 31 3.10 -2.15 -9.97
C LEU A 31 2.60 -2.28 -8.52
N GLU A 32 2.61 -3.51 -7.97
CA GLU A 32 2.24 -3.75 -6.57
C GLU A 32 3.25 -3.09 -5.61
N LEU A 33 4.54 -3.12 -5.93
CA LEU A 33 5.61 -2.50 -5.15
C LEU A 33 5.45 -0.97 -5.09
N GLU A 34 5.25 -0.32 -6.23
CA GLU A 34 5.02 1.12 -6.30
C GLU A 34 3.73 1.50 -5.58
N PHE A 35 2.67 0.71 -5.78
CA PHE A 35 1.39 0.93 -5.11
C PHE A 35 1.54 0.86 -3.59
N VAL A 36 2.18 -0.18 -3.05
CA VAL A 36 2.37 -0.31 -1.59
C VAL A 36 3.19 0.84 -1.02
N GLN A 37 4.25 1.26 -1.72
CA GLN A 37 5.05 2.42 -1.28
C GLN A 37 4.25 3.72 -1.35
N SER A 38 3.34 3.88 -2.31
CA SER A 38 2.46 5.06 -2.40
C SER A 38 1.48 5.17 -1.22
N LEU A 39 1.14 4.06 -0.55
CA LEU A 39 0.27 4.06 0.64
C LEU A 39 0.90 4.81 1.82
N ALA A 40 2.21 5.03 1.82
CA ALA A 40 2.88 5.85 2.84
C ALA A 40 2.45 7.33 2.79
N ASN A 41 1.84 7.79 1.70
CA ASN A 41 1.37 9.17 1.55
C ASN A 41 -0.10 9.32 2.04
N PRO A 42 -0.35 10.03 3.17
CA PRO A 42 -1.70 10.20 3.69
C PRO A 42 -2.66 10.95 2.74
N GLN A 43 -2.15 11.85 1.90
CA GLN A 43 -2.97 12.56 0.90
C GLN A 43 -3.46 11.60 -0.19
N TYR A 44 -2.64 10.62 -0.55
CA TYR A 44 -3.06 9.58 -1.50
C TYR A 44 -4.12 8.67 -0.88
N LEU A 45 -3.99 8.31 0.41
CA LEU A 45 -5.03 7.57 1.12
C LEU A 45 -6.36 8.33 1.19
N ASN A 46 -6.30 9.65 1.47
CA ASN A 46 -7.47 10.51 1.44
C ASN A 46 -8.13 10.53 0.05
N TYR A 47 -7.32 10.63 -1.02
CA TYR A 47 -7.82 10.53 -2.38
C TYR A 47 -8.53 9.19 -2.64
N LEU A 48 -7.94 8.06 -2.26
CA LEU A 48 -8.57 6.74 -2.39
C LEU A 48 -9.90 6.64 -1.61
N ALA A 49 -9.93 7.22 -0.40
CA ALA A 49 -11.13 7.27 0.43
C ALA A 49 -12.24 8.11 -0.23
N SER A 50 -11.92 9.30 -0.73
CA SER A 50 -12.86 10.21 -1.41
C SER A 50 -13.51 9.59 -2.65
N ARG A 51 -12.79 8.68 -3.32
CA ARG A 51 -13.27 7.90 -4.47
C ARG A 51 -14.11 6.67 -4.07
N LYS A 52 -14.33 6.44 -2.78
CA LYS A 52 -15.03 5.28 -2.22
C LYS A 52 -14.36 3.94 -2.57
N LEU A 53 -13.06 3.96 -2.84
CA LEU A 53 -12.30 2.73 -3.11
C LEU A 53 -12.05 1.96 -1.81
N LEU A 54 -11.78 2.66 -0.70
CA LEU A 54 -11.55 2.05 0.61
C LEU A 54 -12.81 1.41 1.24
N THR A 55 -13.99 1.63 0.66
CA THR A 55 -15.24 0.97 1.07
C THR A 55 -15.65 -0.16 0.12
N ASN A 56 -14.95 -0.35 -1.00
CA ASN A 56 -15.22 -1.44 -1.93
C ASN A 56 -14.65 -2.76 -1.37
N PRO A 57 -15.48 -3.80 -1.14
CA PRO A 57 -15.01 -5.06 -0.56
C PRO A 57 -13.93 -5.75 -1.40
N ALA A 58 -13.98 -5.63 -2.73
CA ALA A 58 -12.94 -6.18 -3.60
C ALA A 58 -11.59 -5.47 -3.40
N PHE A 59 -11.61 -4.15 -3.20
CA PHE A 59 -10.39 -3.39 -2.94
C PHE A 59 -9.85 -3.64 -1.53
N VAL A 60 -10.72 -3.80 -0.53
CA VAL A 60 -10.32 -4.19 0.82
C VAL A 60 -9.68 -5.57 0.83
N ALA A 61 -10.24 -6.54 0.08
CA ALA A 61 -9.61 -7.85 -0.10
C ALA A 61 -8.23 -7.75 -0.78
N TYR A 62 -8.07 -6.84 -1.74
CA TYR A 62 -6.78 -6.58 -2.37
C TYR A 62 -5.75 -5.98 -1.40
N LEU A 63 -6.15 -5.04 -0.54
CA LEU A 63 -5.29 -4.51 0.53
C LEU A 63 -4.90 -5.61 1.53
N ALA A 64 -5.80 -6.55 1.83
CA ALA A 64 -5.47 -7.70 2.67
C ALA A 64 -4.47 -8.64 1.98
N TYR A 65 -4.64 -8.89 0.68
CA TYR A 65 -3.69 -9.64 -0.14
C TYR A 65 -2.28 -9.01 -0.09
N LEU A 66 -2.16 -7.69 -0.26
CA LEU A 66 -0.89 -6.98 -0.26
C LEU A 66 -0.11 -7.09 1.07
N GLN A 67 -0.71 -7.60 2.16
CA GLN A 67 0.06 -7.87 3.39
C GLN A 67 1.19 -8.88 3.20
N TYR A 68 1.24 -9.63 2.09
CA TYR A 68 2.39 -10.50 1.79
C TYR A 68 3.72 -9.72 1.73
N TRP A 69 3.71 -8.41 1.43
CA TRP A 69 4.89 -7.54 1.42
C TRP A 69 5.58 -7.43 2.80
N THR A 70 4.90 -7.81 3.89
CA THR A 70 5.48 -7.87 5.25
C THR A 70 6.43 -9.05 5.45
N ARG A 71 6.41 -10.05 4.55
CA ARG A 71 7.16 -11.30 4.70
C ARG A 71 8.38 -11.34 3.77
N PRO A 72 9.47 -12.03 4.15
CA PRO A 72 10.52 -12.41 3.20
C PRO A 72 9.93 -13.27 2.05
N PRO A 73 10.46 -13.19 0.82
CA PRO A 73 11.60 -12.39 0.36
C PRO A 73 11.24 -10.95 -0.08
N TYR A 74 10.00 -10.52 0.06
CA TYR A 74 9.45 -9.28 -0.52
C TYR A 74 9.85 -8.01 0.24
N LEU A 75 9.94 -8.10 1.57
CA LEU A 75 10.22 -6.98 2.47
C LEU A 75 11.43 -6.15 2.04
N LYS A 76 12.49 -6.79 1.53
CA LYS A 76 13.76 -6.15 1.15
C LYS A 76 13.66 -5.16 -0.02
N TYR A 77 12.56 -5.21 -0.79
CA TYR A 77 12.36 -4.33 -1.94
C TYR A 77 11.67 -3.01 -1.58
N LEU A 78 11.14 -2.87 -0.36
CA LEU A 78 10.52 -1.63 0.10
C LEU A 78 11.58 -0.60 0.48
N THR A 79 11.51 0.60 -0.12
CA THR A 79 12.42 1.72 0.21
C THR A 79 12.14 2.26 1.63
N PHE A 80 10.87 2.37 1.99
CA PHE A 80 10.42 2.89 3.29
C PHE A 80 9.45 1.88 3.93
N PRO A 81 9.96 0.76 4.47
CA PRO A 81 9.12 -0.34 4.95
C PRO A 81 8.23 0.09 6.10
N THR A 82 8.75 0.83 7.08
CA THR A 82 7.98 1.19 8.29
C THR A 82 6.73 2.01 7.98
N ALA A 83 6.85 3.06 7.15
CA ALA A 83 5.72 3.93 6.84
C ALA A 83 4.66 3.22 5.98
N SER A 84 5.10 2.54 4.92
CA SER A 84 4.21 1.86 3.96
C SER A 84 3.44 0.72 4.63
N LEU A 85 4.14 -0.12 5.42
CA LEU A 85 3.53 -1.27 6.08
C LEU A 85 2.60 -0.85 7.22
N LYS A 86 2.96 0.19 7.98
CA LYS A 86 2.07 0.73 9.02
C LYS A 86 0.76 1.25 8.43
N MET A 87 0.80 1.93 7.28
CA MET A 87 -0.41 2.37 6.59
C MET A 87 -1.23 1.18 6.08
N LEU A 88 -0.57 0.17 5.50
CA LEU A 88 -1.23 -1.04 5.02
C LEU A 88 -1.94 -1.81 6.15
N GLU A 89 -1.34 -1.86 7.35
CA GLU A 89 -1.94 -2.43 8.55
C GLU A 89 -3.15 -1.61 9.04
N LEU A 90 -3.01 -0.28 9.13
CA LEU A 90 -4.10 0.60 9.53
C LEU A 90 -5.30 0.50 8.57
N LEU A 91 -5.05 0.37 7.26
CA LEU A 91 -6.09 0.21 6.25
C LEU A 91 -6.91 -1.08 6.39
N GLN A 92 -6.44 -2.08 7.15
CA GLN A 92 -7.26 -3.26 7.47
C GLN A 92 -8.41 -2.92 8.42
N GLN A 93 -8.26 -1.87 9.22
CA GLN A 93 -9.26 -1.41 10.16
C GLN A 93 -10.31 -0.57 9.44
N GLU A 94 -11.58 -1.01 9.45
CA GLU A 94 -12.67 -0.30 8.78
C GLU A 94 -12.82 1.13 9.27
N ARG A 95 -12.70 1.34 10.59
CA ARG A 95 -12.75 2.66 11.21
C ARG A 95 -11.72 3.61 10.59
N PHE A 96 -10.48 3.17 10.44
CA PHE A 96 -9.43 4.00 9.85
C PHE A 96 -9.74 4.35 8.38
N ARG A 97 -10.28 3.39 7.60
CA ARG A 97 -10.70 3.65 6.21
C ARG A 97 -11.79 4.73 6.11
N GLN A 98 -12.65 4.85 7.11
CA GLN A 98 -13.64 5.93 7.21
C GLN A 98 -13.00 7.23 7.67
N ASP A 99 -12.18 7.19 8.71
CA ASP A 99 -11.56 8.37 9.32
C ASP A 99 -10.61 9.10 8.33
N ILE A 100 -9.83 8.37 7.54
CA ILE A 100 -8.86 8.95 6.58
C ILE A 100 -9.52 9.69 5.41
N MET A 101 -10.85 9.57 5.24
CA MET A 101 -11.62 10.41 4.32
C MET A 101 -11.60 11.89 4.75
N SER A 102 -11.36 12.18 6.03
CA SER A 102 -11.18 13.53 6.53
C SER A 102 -9.86 14.16 6.03
N PRO A 103 -9.91 15.29 5.31
CA PRO A 103 -8.70 16.00 4.89
C PRO A 103 -7.84 16.46 6.07
N ASP A 104 -8.47 16.83 7.19
CA ASP A 104 -7.78 17.29 8.40
C ASP A 104 -6.93 16.17 9.01
N LEU A 105 -7.46 14.94 9.04
CA LEU A 105 -6.71 13.79 9.53
C LEU A 105 -5.51 13.48 8.62
N ALA A 106 -5.72 13.49 7.30
CA ALA A 106 -4.64 13.26 6.35
C ALA A 106 -3.52 14.33 6.47
N GLN A 107 -3.90 15.59 6.67
CA GLN A 107 -2.97 16.68 6.92
C GLN A 107 -2.21 16.48 8.25
N ALA A 108 -2.91 16.13 9.32
CA ALA A 108 -2.31 15.88 10.63
C ALA A 108 -1.28 14.74 10.57
N MET A 109 -1.62 13.63 9.90
CA MET A 109 -0.72 12.50 9.70
C MET A 109 0.52 12.87 8.87
N MET A 110 0.35 13.72 7.85
CA MET A 110 1.47 14.20 7.04
C MET A 110 2.42 15.07 7.88
N VAL A 111 1.88 15.99 8.70
CA VAL A 111 2.67 16.82 9.61
C VAL A 111 3.42 15.97 10.63
N GLU A 112 2.76 14.97 11.21
CA GLU A 112 3.37 14.05 12.17
C GLU A 112 4.48 13.22 11.53
N GLY A 113 4.27 12.70 10.32
CA GLY A 113 5.29 11.98 9.56
C GLY A 113 6.51 12.85 9.25
N MET A 114 6.31 14.12 8.89
CA MET A 114 7.41 15.06 8.67
C MET A 114 8.19 15.35 9.96
N ARG A 115 7.51 15.51 11.10
CA ARG A 115 8.17 15.71 12.41
C ARG A 115 9.02 14.51 12.79
N ALA A 116 8.48 13.31 12.71
CA ALA A 116 9.21 12.08 13.01
C ALA A 116 10.45 11.90 12.12
N ALA A 117 10.37 12.28 10.84
CA ALA A 117 11.53 12.25 9.94
C ALA A 117 12.60 13.28 10.32
N VAL A 118 12.19 14.50 10.70
CA VAL A 118 13.12 15.55 11.16
C VAL A 118 13.81 15.16 12.48
N GLU A 119 13.06 14.59 13.42
CA GLU A 119 13.59 14.10 14.69
C GLU A 119 14.63 13.00 14.48
N TRP A 120 14.34 12.04 13.60
CA TRP A 120 15.28 10.99 13.22
C TRP A 120 16.59 11.55 12.66
N HIS A 121 16.53 12.56 11.78
CA HIS A 121 17.72 13.21 11.23
C HIS A 121 18.49 14.07 12.23
N ARG A 122 17.87 14.45 13.35
CA ARG A 122 18.52 15.22 14.42
C ARG A 122 19.26 14.32 15.41
N GLU A 123 18.84 13.06 15.52
CA GLU A 123 19.39 12.05 16.43
C GLU A 123 20.41 11.11 15.75
N ALA A 124 20.52 11.15 14.42
CA ALA A 124 21.50 10.42 13.60
C ALA A 124 22.76 11.26 13.32
#